data_AF-A0A7W6J3A2-F1
#
_entry.id   AF-A0A7W6J3A2-F1
#
_cell.length_a   1.000
_cell.length_b   1.000
_cell.length_c   1.000
_cell.angle_alpha   90.00
_cell.angle_beta   90.00
_cell.angle_gamma   90.00
#
_symmetry.space_group_name_H-M   'P 1'
#
loop_
_entity.id
_entity.type
_entity.pdbx_description
1 polymer ?
#
loop_
_entity_poly.entity_id
_entity_poly.type
_entity_poly.pdbx_seq_one_letter_code
_entity_poly.pdbx_strand_id
1 'polypeptide(L)'
;MKTRESLVRLKEFQVNEKRRQLQQLQVMMAEFERMAKELETQITLEEKKSGITDPNHFAYPTFAKAARQRADNLQVSIRELKAQQDAATAALEEVQAEYDRAAALEERDSAVRARA
;
A
#
# COMPACT_ATOMS: atom_id res chain seq x y z
N MET A 1 24.43 19.84 -22.02
CA MET A 1 23.64 20.66 -21.06
C MET A 1 22.20 20.19 -20.93
N LYS A 2 21.40 20.05 -22.00
CA LYS A 2 20.01 19.52 -21.91
C LYS A 2 19.87 18.11 -21.31
N THR A 3 20.93 17.30 -21.32
CA THR A 3 20.90 15.89 -20.92
C THR A 3 20.81 15.68 -19.40
N ARG A 4 21.44 16.54 -18.58
CA ARG A 4 21.43 16.40 -17.11
C ARG A 4 20.14 16.92 -16.48
N GLU A 5 19.69 18.10 -16.91
CA GLU A 5 18.37 18.63 -16.54
C GLU A 5 17.23 17.66 -16.94
N SER A 6 17.33 17.03 -18.13
CA SER A 6 16.39 15.99 -18.55
C SER A 6 16.46 14.73 -17.68
N LEU A 7 17.62 14.39 -17.12
CA LEU A 7 17.78 13.26 -16.22
C LEU A 7 17.15 13.52 -14.85
N VAL A 8 17.32 14.73 -14.30
CA VAL A 8 16.67 15.14 -13.04
C VAL A 8 15.16 15.08 -13.17
N ARG A 9 14.60 15.63 -14.26
CA ARG A 9 13.15 15.55 -14.55
C ARG A 9 12.63 14.12 -14.71
N LEU A 10 13.41 13.25 -15.35
CA LEU A 10 13.06 11.83 -15.46
C LEU A 10 13.02 11.16 -14.08
N LYS A 11 14.01 11.43 -13.22
CA LYS A 11 14.05 10.88 -11.85
C LYS A 11 12.90 11.42 -10.99
N GLU A 12 12.58 12.70 -11.10
CA GLU A 12 11.42 13.30 -10.44
C GLU A 12 10.10 12.60 -10.84
N PHE A 13 9.91 12.33 -12.13
CA PHE A 13 8.77 11.58 -12.62
C PHE A 13 8.71 10.18 -12.00
N GLN A 14 9.83 9.47 -11.94
CA GLN A 14 9.91 8.14 -11.32
C GLN A 14 9.55 8.16 -9.83
N VAL A 15 10.06 9.16 -9.07
CA VAL A 15 9.68 9.37 -7.66
C VAL A 15 8.18 9.56 -7.52
N ASN A 16 7.59 10.45 -8.33
CA ASN A 16 6.17 10.76 -8.26
C ASN A 16 5.29 9.55 -8.63
N GLU A 17 5.70 8.77 -9.62
CA GLU A 17 5.02 7.53 -10.00
C GLU A 17 5.04 6.51 -8.84
N LYS A 18 6.20 6.30 -8.22
CA LYS A 18 6.34 5.37 -7.08
C LYS A 18 5.54 5.81 -5.86
N ARG A 19 5.52 7.12 -5.56
CA ARG A 19 4.66 7.68 -4.50
C ARG A 19 3.18 7.42 -4.76
N ARG A 20 2.72 7.58 -6.00
CA ARG A 20 1.34 7.30 -6.38
C ARG A 20 1.01 5.81 -6.24
N GLN A 21 1.90 4.91 -6.65
CA GLN A 21 1.74 3.47 -6.47
C GLN A 21 1.63 3.10 -4.98
N LEU A 22 2.49 3.68 -4.13
CA LEU A 22 2.44 3.46 -2.69
C LEU A 22 1.13 3.93 -2.07
N GLN A 23 0.64 5.12 -2.46
CA GLN A 23 -0.64 5.63 -1.99
C GLN A 23 -1.81 4.73 -2.39
N GLN A 24 -1.80 4.16 -3.60
CA GLN A 24 -2.84 3.22 -4.03
C GLN A 24 -2.86 1.94 -3.19
N LEU A 25 -1.68 1.39 -2.86
CA LEU A 25 -1.57 0.23 -1.97
C LEU A 25 -2.14 0.55 -0.58
N GLN A 26 -1.80 1.71 -0.02
CA GLN A 26 -2.29 2.15 1.29
C GLN A 26 -3.82 2.31 1.33
N VAL A 27 -4.41 2.92 0.28
CA VAL A 27 -5.86 3.06 0.17
C VAL A 27 -6.53 1.68 0.11
N MET A 28 -6.03 0.79 -0.74
CA MET A 28 -6.60 -0.55 -0.87
C MET A 28 -6.50 -1.36 0.43
N MET A 29 -5.38 -1.25 1.14
CA MET A 29 -5.23 -1.87 2.46
C MET A 29 -6.25 -1.34 3.47
N ALA A 30 -6.43 -0.01 3.55
CA ALA A 30 -7.39 0.61 4.45
C ALA A 30 -8.84 0.16 4.14
N GLU A 31 -9.18 0.02 2.86
CA GLU A 31 -10.48 -0.51 2.44
C GLU A 31 -10.68 -1.97 2.87
N PHE A 32 -9.65 -2.81 2.74
CA PHE A 32 -9.72 -4.21 3.12
C PHE A 32 -9.82 -4.38 4.64
N GLU A 33 -9.08 -3.58 5.42
CA GLU A 33 -9.17 -3.55 6.87
C GLU A 33 -10.56 -3.11 7.34
N ARG A 34 -11.16 -2.10 6.68
CA ARG A 34 -12.54 -1.69 6.95
C ARG A 34 -13.53 -2.83 6.68
N MET A 35 -13.43 -3.48 5.51
CA MET A 35 -14.32 -4.59 5.15
C MET A 35 -14.17 -5.78 6.10
N ALA A 36 -12.96 -6.12 6.54
CA ALA A 36 -12.73 -7.19 7.49
C ALA A 36 -13.44 -6.90 8.84
N LYS A 37 -13.32 -5.68 9.34
CA LYS A 37 -13.99 -5.24 10.59
C LYS A 37 -15.52 -5.24 10.47
N GLU A 38 -16.03 -4.83 9.31
CA GLU A 38 -17.47 -4.90 9.03
C GLU A 38 -17.97 -6.37 9.06
N LEU A 39 -17.22 -7.30 8.45
CA LEU A 39 -17.54 -8.73 8.49
C LEU A 39 -17.49 -9.29 9.91
N GLU A 40 -16.48 -8.95 10.72
CA GLU A 40 -16.40 -9.36 12.14
C GLU A 40 -17.63 -8.91 12.94
N THR A 41 -18.09 -7.68 12.67
CA THR A 41 -19.31 -7.13 13.28
C THR A 41 -20.54 -7.93 12.85
N GLN A 42 -20.67 -8.23 11.55
CA GLN A 42 -21.78 -9.02 11.00
C GLN A 42 -21.80 -10.46 11.55
N ILE A 43 -20.63 -11.10 11.67
CA ILE A 43 -20.49 -12.43 12.28
C ILE A 43 -21.01 -12.39 13.71
N THR A 44 -20.53 -11.42 14.51
CA THR A 44 -20.93 -11.29 15.92
C THR A 44 -22.44 -11.08 16.06
N LEU A 45 -23.06 -10.30 15.17
CA LEU A 45 -24.51 -10.08 15.17
C LEU A 45 -25.27 -11.37 14.86
N GLU A 46 -24.84 -12.13 13.85
CA GLU A 46 -25.50 -13.37 13.45
C GLU A 46 -25.35 -14.48 14.50
N GLU A 47 -24.19 -14.56 15.16
CA GLU A 47 -23.96 -15.49 16.27
C GLU A 47 -24.82 -15.17 17.48
N LYS A 48 -24.96 -13.89 17.83
CA LYS A 48 -25.86 -13.45 18.90
C LYS A 48 -27.32 -13.75 18.57
N LYS A 49 -27.72 -13.55 17.30
CA LYS A 49 -29.09 -13.81 16.84
C LYS A 49 -29.44 -15.29 16.85
N SER A 50 -28.52 -16.14 16.44
CA SER A 50 -28.71 -17.61 16.42
C SER A 50 -28.48 -18.27 17.78
N GLY A 51 -27.74 -17.62 18.67
CA GLY A 51 -27.28 -18.19 19.94
C GLY A 51 -26.15 -19.22 19.77
N ILE A 52 -25.59 -19.37 18.57
CA ILE A 52 -24.56 -20.36 18.24
C ILE A 52 -23.29 -19.63 17.82
N THR A 53 -22.24 -19.72 18.63
CA THR A 53 -20.95 -19.07 18.40
C THR A 53 -19.85 -20.02 17.93
N ASP A 54 -20.02 -21.33 18.14
CA ASP A 54 -19.05 -22.33 17.71
C ASP A 54 -19.14 -22.57 16.19
N PRO A 55 -18.10 -22.21 15.41
CA PRO A 55 -18.10 -22.40 13.95
C PRO A 55 -18.17 -23.87 13.51
N ASN A 56 -17.84 -24.82 14.41
CA ASN A 56 -17.91 -26.25 14.14
C ASN A 56 -19.29 -26.85 14.47
N HIS A 57 -20.18 -26.06 15.07
CA HIS A 57 -21.53 -26.51 15.38
C HIS A 57 -22.30 -26.80 14.09
N PHE A 58 -23.00 -27.94 14.03
CA PHE A 58 -23.74 -28.34 12.83
C PHE A 58 -24.76 -27.28 12.36
N ALA A 59 -25.42 -26.61 13.31
CA ALA A 59 -26.36 -25.53 13.03
C ALA A 59 -25.72 -24.12 13.03
N TYR A 60 -24.40 -24.02 12.91
CA TYR A 60 -23.73 -22.73 12.80
C TYR A 60 -24.25 -21.95 11.58
N PRO A 61 -24.62 -20.66 11.72
CA PRO A 61 -25.22 -19.91 10.62
C PRO A 61 -24.35 -19.92 9.36
N THR A 62 -24.93 -20.30 8.23
CA THR A 62 -24.23 -20.36 6.93
C THR A 62 -23.66 -19.00 6.55
N PHE A 63 -24.39 -17.92 6.87
CA PHE A 63 -23.93 -16.56 6.67
C PHE A 63 -22.67 -16.25 7.50
N ALA A 64 -22.68 -16.55 8.80
CA ALA A 64 -21.53 -16.32 9.67
C ALA A 64 -20.31 -17.14 9.22
N LYS A 65 -20.52 -18.38 8.76
CA LYS A 65 -19.47 -19.22 8.17
C LYS A 65 -18.84 -18.61 6.92
N ALA A 66 -19.68 -18.16 5.99
CA ALA A 66 -19.21 -17.51 4.76
C ALA A 66 -18.49 -16.17 5.05
N ALA A 67 -19.03 -15.39 5.98
CA ALA A 67 -18.42 -14.13 6.41
C ALA A 67 -17.05 -14.35 7.06
N ARG A 68 -16.88 -15.38 7.89
CA ARG A 68 -15.56 -15.77 8.46
C ARG A 68 -14.57 -16.10 7.36
N GLN A 69 -14.93 -16.98 6.43
CA GLN A 69 -14.04 -17.34 5.31
C GLN A 69 -13.63 -16.11 4.50
N ARG A 70 -14.54 -15.16 4.29
CA ARG A 70 -14.23 -13.91 3.59
C ARG A 70 -13.31 -13.01 4.41
N ALA A 71 -13.51 -12.90 5.71
CA ALA A 71 -12.62 -12.16 6.60
C ALA A 71 -11.19 -12.76 6.59
N ASP A 72 -11.07 -14.09 6.65
CA ASP A 72 -9.78 -14.79 6.58
C ASP A 72 -9.06 -14.50 5.25
N ASN A 73 -9.80 -14.53 4.12
CA ASN A 73 -9.25 -14.18 2.82
C ASN A 73 -8.78 -12.72 2.77
N LEU A 74 -9.55 -11.78 3.33
CA LEU A 74 -9.12 -10.38 3.42
C LEU A 74 -7.86 -10.22 4.27
N GLN A 75 -7.72 -10.95 5.37
CA GLN A 75 -6.50 -10.92 6.20
C GLN A 75 -5.28 -11.48 5.47
N VAL A 76 -5.45 -12.48 4.62
CA VAL A 76 -4.38 -12.96 3.72
C VAL A 76 -4.01 -11.84 2.74
N SER A 77 -4.97 -11.25 2.04
CA SER A 77 -4.71 -10.17 1.09
C SER A 77 -4.06 -8.94 1.75
N ILE A 78 -4.47 -8.55 2.96
CA ILE A 78 -3.84 -7.45 3.71
C ILE A 78 -2.37 -7.75 4.00
N ARG A 79 -2.02 -8.99 4.37
CA ARG A 79 -0.63 -9.38 4.62
C ARG A 79 0.21 -9.32 3.33
N GLU A 80 -0.35 -9.78 2.22
CA GLU A 80 0.32 -9.68 0.90
C GLU A 80 0.53 -8.21 0.50
N LEU A 81 -0.46 -7.35 0.72
CA LEU A 81 -0.35 -5.92 0.43
C LEU A 81 0.65 -5.21 1.33
N LYS A 82 0.79 -5.61 2.60
CA LYS A 82 1.84 -5.11 3.49
C LYS A 82 3.23 -5.42 2.92
N ALA A 83 3.46 -6.66 2.49
CA ALA A 83 4.72 -7.04 1.86
C ALA A 83 4.99 -6.24 0.57
N GLN A 84 3.94 -5.98 -0.24
CA GLN A 84 4.06 -5.13 -1.43
C GLN A 84 4.33 -3.66 -1.07
N GLN A 85 3.72 -3.14 0.00
CA GLN A 85 3.93 -1.80 0.50
C GLN A 85 5.38 -1.61 0.96
N ASP A 86 5.92 -2.56 1.72
CA ASP A 86 7.30 -2.53 2.19
C ASP A 86 8.29 -2.51 1.02
N ALA A 87 8.08 -3.38 0.03
CA ALA A 87 8.87 -3.41 -1.20
C ALA A 87 8.76 -2.10 -2.01
N ALA A 88 7.55 -1.54 -2.15
CA ALA A 88 7.33 -0.28 -2.85
C ALA A 88 7.95 0.91 -2.12
N THR A 89 8.00 0.87 -0.79
CA THR A 89 8.62 1.89 0.06
C THR A 89 10.13 1.87 -0.12
N ALA A 90 10.76 0.70 -0.05
CA ALA A 90 12.19 0.54 -0.32
C ALA A 90 12.57 1.02 -1.73
N ALA A 91 11.77 0.66 -2.75
CA ALA A 91 11.99 1.13 -4.12
C ALA A 91 11.82 2.66 -4.26
N LEU A 92 10.87 3.26 -3.55
CA LEU A 92 10.71 4.71 -3.52
C LEU A 92 11.93 5.39 -2.88
N GLU A 93 12.44 4.86 -1.78
CA GLU A 93 13.64 5.38 -1.11
C GLU A 93 14.87 5.34 -2.01
N GLU A 94 15.06 4.25 -2.76
CA GLU A 94 16.15 4.11 -3.73
C GLU A 94 16.07 5.18 -4.82
N VAL A 95 14.90 5.31 -5.47
CA VAL A 95 14.68 6.29 -6.54
C VAL A 95 14.78 7.74 -6.01
N GLN A 96 14.32 7.98 -4.78
CA GLN A 96 14.47 9.28 -4.13
C GLN A 96 15.95 9.63 -3.91
N ALA A 97 16.76 8.68 -3.42
CA ALA A 97 18.19 8.90 -3.24
C ALA A 97 18.90 9.16 -4.58
N GLU A 98 18.50 8.49 -5.66
CA GLU A 98 19.03 8.76 -7.01
C GLU A 98 18.63 10.15 -7.53
N TYR A 99 17.38 10.56 -7.30
CA TYR A 99 16.91 11.90 -7.61
C TYR A 99 17.73 12.97 -6.86
N ASP A 100 17.93 12.81 -5.56
CA ASP A 100 18.66 13.77 -4.73
C ASP A 100 20.12 13.91 -5.20
N ARG A 101 20.76 12.79 -5.55
CA ARG A 101 22.12 12.80 -6.15
C ARG A 101 22.14 13.53 -7.48
N ALA A 102 21.18 13.27 -8.36
CA ALA A 102 21.10 13.91 -9.67
C ALA A 102 20.84 15.42 -9.55
N ALA A 103 19.95 15.84 -8.65
CA ALA A 103 19.63 17.23 -8.38
C ALA A 103 20.85 17.99 -7.83
N ALA A 104 21.57 17.42 -6.86
CA ALA A 104 22.77 18.04 -6.29
C ALA A 104 23.90 18.22 -7.32
N LEU A 105 24.04 17.29 -8.26
CA LEU A 105 25.02 17.42 -9.35
C LEU A 105 24.65 18.54 -10.32
N GLU A 106 23.38 18.71 -10.66
CA GLU A 106 22.93 19.80 -11.53
C GLU A 106 23.04 21.18 -10.86
N GLU A 107 22.78 21.26 -9.55
CA GLU A 107 22.95 22.50 -8.78
C GLU A 107 24.42 22.95 -8.77
N ARG A 108 25.36 22.03 -8.53
CA ARG A 108 26.81 22.31 -8.58
C ARG A 108 27.24 22.79 -9.96
N ASP A 109 26.80 22.12 -11.02
CA ASP A 109 27.13 22.46 -12.41
C ASP A 109 26.57 23.84 -12.80
N SER A 110 25.34 24.15 -12.36
CA SER A 110 24.73 25.47 -12.52
C SER A 110 25.50 26.57 -11.79
N ALA A 111 25.94 26.32 -10.56
CA ALA A 111 26.74 27.26 -9.78
C ALA A 111 28.13 27.51 -10.38
N VAL A 112 28.77 26.50 -10.97
CA VAL A 112 30.05 26.66 -11.69
C VAL A 112 29.88 27.53 -12.92
N ARG A 113 28.79 27.33 -13.69
CA ARG A 113 28.49 28.17 -14.87
C ARG A 113 28.15 29.61 -14.52
N ALA A 114 27.42 29.84 -13.43
CA ALA A 114 27.09 31.20 -13.00
C ALA A 114 28.31 32.03 -12.57
N ARG A 115 29.46 31.38 -12.32
CA ARG A 115 30.72 32.00 -11.91
C ARG A 115 31.74 32.14 -13.05
N ALA A 116 31.47 31.55 -14.22
CA ALA A 116 32.35 31.57 -15.40
C ALA A 116 31.83 32.59 -16.43
#